data_AF-A0A0R3MF42-F1
#
_entry.id   AF-A0A0R3MF42-F1
#
_cell.length_a   1.000
_cell.length_b   1.000
_cell.length_c   1.000
_cell.angle_alpha   90.00
_cell.angle_beta   90.00
_cell.angle_gamma   90.00
#
_symmetry.space_group_name_H-M   'P 1'
#
loop_
_entity.id
_entity.type
_entity.pdbx_description
1 polymer ?
#
loop_
_entity_poly.entity_id
_entity_poly.type
_entity_poly.pdbx_seq_one_letter_code
_entity_poly.pdbx_strand_id
1 'polypeptide(L)'
;MISVIIPHLNQEAYLTVGLEALHAQRAITSKIEIIVVDNGSARLPSTVCSAWPDVRLVSESIPGPGPARNRGIREARGDILAFIDADCRADPGWLAAIEAAFADRRTRIIGGDVQVSYENPSRPTFLEPYESIYSYRNSEHIAEGFSGTGNLATLPSVVAEIGPFAGIEVAEDRDWGLRACAKGYAIRYVPEMIVFHPARKTFAELTGKWDRHIAHDYERIRPRRLGALRWLGRTIAVAGSPVVEFRTLLFSPRVSGPRERILAFLCLTAIRLYRSGRMIGVLLRDDGLKISAAWNRK
;
A
#
# COMPACT_ATOMS: atom_id res chain seq x y z
N MET A 1 -23.91 7.67 5.20
CA MET A 1 -23.50 6.28 5.56
C MET A 1 -22.15 5.99 4.92
N ILE A 2 -21.28 5.18 5.54
CA ILE A 2 -19.97 4.80 5.00
C ILE A 2 -19.99 3.31 4.62
N SER A 3 -19.60 2.98 3.39
CA SER A 3 -19.36 1.59 2.96
C SER A 3 -17.86 1.32 2.97
N VAL A 4 -17.42 0.43 3.85
CA VAL A 4 -16.03 -0.04 3.90
C VAL A 4 -15.87 -1.22 2.95
N ILE A 5 -14.95 -1.11 1.99
CA ILE A 5 -14.72 -2.12 0.95
C ILE A 5 -13.36 -2.74 1.16
N ILE A 6 -13.35 -4.07 1.34
CA ILE A 6 -12.16 -4.86 1.66
C ILE A 6 -11.94 -5.91 0.57
N PRO A 7 -10.97 -5.74 -0.35
CA PRO A 7 -10.58 -6.83 -1.23
C PRO A 7 -9.84 -7.91 -0.41
N HIS A 8 -10.22 -9.17 -0.58
CA HIS A 8 -9.67 -10.29 0.17
C HIS A 8 -9.22 -11.42 -0.76
N LEU A 9 -8.04 -11.99 -0.48
CA LEU A 9 -7.53 -13.18 -1.14
C LEU A 9 -6.64 -13.97 -0.18
N ASN A 10 -7.12 -15.13 0.29
CA ASN A 10 -6.37 -16.08 1.13
C ASN A 10 -5.75 -15.50 2.43
N GLN A 11 -6.36 -14.44 2.98
CA GLN A 11 -5.86 -13.70 4.15
C GLN A 11 -6.83 -13.73 5.33
N GLU A 12 -7.47 -14.87 5.61
CA GLU A 12 -8.51 -14.98 6.66
C GLU A 12 -8.03 -14.48 8.04
N ALA A 13 -6.82 -14.84 8.47
CA ALA A 13 -6.29 -14.40 9.77
C ALA A 13 -6.14 -12.88 9.87
N TYR A 14 -5.70 -12.23 8.79
CA TYR A 14 -5.61 -10.78 8.78
C TYR A 14 -6.98 -10.12 8.70
N LEU A 15 -7.90 -10.67 7.91
CA LEU A 15 -9.27 -10.20 7.81
C LEU A 15 -9.95 -10.20 9.17
N THR A 16 -9.76 -11.25 9.99
CA THR A 16 -10.29 -11.29 11.36
C THR A 16 -9.85 -10.08 12.18
N VAL A 17 -8.54 -9.80 12.21
CA VAL A 17 -7.98 -8.65 12.96
C VAL A 17 -8.46 -7.31 12.37
N GLY A 18 -8.56 -7.21 11.04
CA GLY A 18 -9.07 -6.03 10.36
C GLY A 18 -10.53 -5.74 10.70
N LEU A 19 -11.39 -6.76 10.68
CA LEU A 19 -12.80 -6.64 11.07
C LEU A 19 -12.94 -6.28 12.55
N GLU A 20 -12.19 -6.91 13.46
CA GLU A 20 -12.19 -6.53 14.88
C GLU A 20 -11.85 -5.04 15.08
N ALA A 21 -10.87 -4.52 14.34
CA ALA A 21 -10.50 -3.10 14.41
C ALA A 21 -11.54 -2.15 13.82
N LEU A 22 -12.27 -2.57 12.77
CA LEU A 22 -13.38 -1.81 12.21
C LEU A 22 -14.59 -1.77 13.16
N HIS A 23 -14.81 -2.81 13.96
CA HIS A 23 -15.85 -2.80 15.00
C HIS A 23 -15.43 -2.06 16.28
N ALA A 24 -14.12 -1.83 16.48
CA ALA A 24 -13.59 -1.07 17.61
C ALA A 24 -13.50 0.46 17.37
N GLN A 25 -14.10 0.96 16.29
CA GLN A 25 -14.08 2.38 15.91
C GLN A 25 -14.83 3.25 16.91
N ARG A 26 -14.34 4.47 17.10
CA ARG A 26 -14.82 5.41 18.13
C ARG A 26 -15.19 6.74 17.50
N ALA A 27 -16.05 7.49 18.18
CA ALA A 27 -16.44 8.86 17.81
C ALA A 27 -16.99 9.01 16.37
N ILE A 28 -17.67 7.96 15.87
CA ILE A 28 -18.34 7.93 14.57
C ILE A 28 -19.85 7.97 14.77
N THR A 29 -20.55 8.80 13.99
CA THR A 29 -22.02 8.91 14.06
C THR A 29 -22.72 8.29 12.85
N SER A 30 -22.03 8.21 11.72
CA SER A 30 -22.52 7.55 10.52
C SER A 30 -22.77 6.06 10.72
N LYS A 31 -23.84 5.57 10.09
CA LYS A 31 -24.03 4.13 9.87
C LYS A 31 -22.90 3.59 9.00
N ILE A 32 -22.50 2.36 9.27
CA ILE A 32 -21.42 1.64 8.59
C ILE A 32 -21.99 0.36 7.99
N GLU A 33 -21.52 0.01 6.80
CA GLU A 33 -21.60 -1.35 6.29
C GLU A 33 -20.21 -1.78 5.81
N ILE A 34 -19.91 -3.05 5.93
CA ILE A 34 -18.61 -3.61 5.54
C ILE A 34 -18.84 -4.63 4.43
N ILE A 35 -18.11 -4.50 3.34
CA ILE A 35 -18.21 -5.36 2.16
C ILE A 35 -16.85 -6.01 1.95
N VAL A 36 -16.78 -7.28 2.30
CA VAL A 36 -15.62 -8.12 2.02
C VAL A 36 -15.81 -8.74 0.65
N VAL A 37 -14.87 -8.50 -0.25
CA VAL A 37 -14.90 -9.02 -1.62
C VAL A 37 -13.84 -10.11 -1.74
N ASP A 38 -14.26 -11.36 -1.69
CA ASP A 38 -13.40 -12.49 -2.00
C ASP A 38 -13.05 -12.50 -3.49
N ASN A 39 -11.76 -12.54 -3.79
CA ASN A 39 -11.24 -12.52 -5.15
C ASN A 39 -10.63 -13.86 -5.57
N GLY A 40 -11.28 -14.96 -5.18
CA GLY A 40 -10.87 -16.32 -5.54
C GLY A 40 -10.01 -16.99 -4.48
N SER A 41 -10.36 -16.85 -3.20
CA SER A 41 -9.66 -17.60 -2.15
C SER A 41 -9.88 -19.10 -2.29
N ALA A 42 -8.87 -19.90 -1.92
CA ALA A 42 -8.97 -21.35 -1.88
C ALA A 42 -10.01 -21.84 -0.87
N ARG A 43 -10.23 -21.07 0.20
CA ARG A 43 -11.36 -21.19 1.11
C ARG A 43 -11.99 -19.82 1.31
N LEU A 44 -13.31 -19.76 1.17
CA LEU A 44 -14.07 -18.54 1.44
C LEU A 44 -14.01 -18.19 2.92
N PRO A 45 -13.82 -16.91 3.30
CA PRO A 45 -13.76 -16.46 4.69
C PRO A 45 -15.16 -16.36 5.32
N SER A 46 -16.05 -17.30 5.03
CA SER A 46 -17.47 -17.23 5.39
C SER A 46 -17.67 -17.18 6.91
N THR A 47 -16.93 -17.98 7.68
CA THR A 47 -17.01 -18.00 9.14
C THR A 47 -16.66 -16.64 9.74
N VAL A 48 -15.54 -16.05 9.30
CA VAL A 48 -15.06 -14.74 9.77
C VAL A 48 -16.05 -13.64 9.42
N CYS A 49 -16.59 -13.64 8.20
CA CYS A 49 -17.57 -12.64 7.77
C CYS A 49 -18.91 -12.79 8.51
N SER A 50 -19.41 -14.02 8.69
CA SER A 50 -20.71 -14.29 9.32
C SER A 50 -20.76 -14.00 10.82
N ALA A 51 -19.60 -13.79 11.46
CA ALA A 51 -19.52 -13.38 12.86
C ALA A 51 -20.06 -11.96 13.10
N TRP A 52 -20.24 -11.17 12.05
CA TRP A 52 -20.63 -9.76 12.13
C TRP A 52 -21.86 -9.47 11.26
N PRO A 53 -22.95 -8.91 11.80
CA PRO A 53 -24.21 -8.76 11.07
C PRO A 53 -24.18 -7.69 9.97
N ASP A 54 -23.26 -6.72 10.07
CA ASP A 54 -23.05 -5.61 9.13
C ASP A 54 -21.95 -5.90 8.10
N VAL A 55 -21.36 -7.10 8.13
CA VAL A 55 -20.40 -7.59 7.14
C VAL A 55 -21.10 -8.41 6.07
N ARG A 56 -20.91 -8.02 4.81
CA ARG A 56 -21.37 -8.77 3.63
C ARG A 56 -20.18 -9.35 2.90
N LEU A 57 -20.19 -10.67 2.70
CA LEU A 57 -19.25 -11.36 1.84
C LEU A 57 -19.82 -11.45 0.42
N VAL A 58 -19.06 -10.98 -0.57
CA VAL A 58 -19.36 -11.12 -1.99
C VAL A 58 -18.14 -11.66 -2.73
N SER A 59 -18.35 -12.25 -3.90
CA SER A 59 -17.26 -12.83 -4.71
C SER A 59 -17.07 -12.05 -6.02
N GLU A 60 -15.82 -11.89 -6.43
CA GLU A 60 -15.42 -11.36 -7.74
C GLU A 60 -14.48 -12.36 -8.41
N SER A 61 -14.86 -12.83 -9.60
CA SER A 61 -14.14 -13.86 -10.33
C SER A 61 -13.00 -13.31 -11.19
N ILE A 62 -13.03 -12.02 -11.54
CA ILE A 62 -11.96 -11.37 -12.28
C ILE A 62 -10.77 -11.13 -11.34
N PRO A 63 -9.59 -11.72 -11.59
CA PRO A 63 -8.45 -11.57 -10.69
C PRO A 63 -7.94 -10.13 -10.62
N GLY A 64 -7.63 -9.71 -9.40
CA GLY A 64 -6.96 -8.44 -9.10
C GLY A 64 -7.73 -7.59 -8.08
N PRO A 65 -7.00 -6.77 -7.31
CA PRO A 65 -7.59 -5.94 -6.27
C PRO A 65 -8.49 -4.84 -6.84
N GLY A 66 -8.21 -4.31 -8.04
CA GLY A 66 -9.08 -3.35 -8.73
C GLY A 66 -10.48 -3.91 -9.06
N PRO A 67 -10.59 -5.06 -9.77
CA PRO A 67 -11.85 -5.76 -9.98
C PRO A 67 -12.62 -6.03 -8.68
N ALA A 68 -11.93 -6.52 -7.64
CA ALA A 68 -12.55 -6.76 -6.34
C ALA A 68 -13.14 -5.47 -5.74
N ARG A 69 -12.39 -4.37 -5.75
CA ARG A 69 -12.90 -3.06 -5.29
C ARG A 69 -14.08 -2.58 -6.12
N ASN A 70 -14.05 -2.76 -7.45
CA ASN A 70 -15.18 -2.43 -8.32
C ASN A 70 -16.43 -3.25 -7.98
N ARG A 71 -16.28 -4.53 -7.61
CA ARG A 71 -17.41 -5.33 -7.11
C ARG A 71 -17.96 -4.74 -5.82
N GLY A 72 -17.08 -4.39 -4.87
CA GLY A 72 -17.49 -3.75 -3.62
C GLY A 72 -18.23 -2.42 -3.86
N ILE A 73 -17.77 -1.60 -4.80
CA ILE A 73 -18.43 -0.34 -5.18
C ILE A 73 -19.85 -0.58 -5.70
N ARG A 74 -20.06 -1.62 -6.52
CA ARG A 74 -21.40 -1.96 -7.04
C ARG A 74 -22.37 -2.43 -5.95
N GLU A 75 -21.84 -2.99 -4.86
CA GLU A 75 -22.62 -3.51 -3.73
C GLU A 75 -22.84 -2.48 -2.62
N ALA A 76 -22.06 -1.40 -2.64
CA ALA A 76 -22.08 -0.33 -1.66
C ALA A 76 -23.34 0.51 -1.78
N ARG A 77 -23.89 0.88 -0.62
CA ARG A 77 -25.07 1.73 -0.47
C ARG A 77 -24.76 3.06 0.22
N GLY A 78 -23.52 3.22 0.71
CA GLY A 78 -23.05 4.38 1.42
C GLY A 78 -22.76 5.56 0.51
N ASP A 79 -22.92 6.76 1.05
CA ASP A 79 -22.60 8.03 0.38
C ASP A 79 -21.08 8.28 0.33
N ILE A 80 -20.33 7.54 1.15
CA ILE A 80 -18.87 7.55 1.20
C ILE A 80 -18.38 6.11 1.01
N LEU A 81 -17.46 5.91 0.09
CA LEU A 81 -16.75 4.67 -0.14
C LEU A 81 -15.40 4.78 0.55
N ALA A 82 -15.11 3.88 1.50
CA ALA A 82 -13.84 3.81 2.18
C ALA A 82 -13.16 2.48 1.84
N PHE A 83 -11.90 2.51 1.41
CA PHE A 83 -11.15 1.34 1.02
C PHE A 83 -10.04 1.06 2.03
N ILE A 84 -9.92 -0.22 2.39
CA ILE A 84 -8.87 -0.75 3.26
C ILE A 84 -8.52 -2.16 2.80
N ASP A 85 -7.23 -2.52 2.83
CA ASP A 85 -6.79 -3.85 2.42
C ASP A 85 -7.02 -4.89 3.54
N ALA A 86 -7.22 -6.16 3.19
CA ALA A 86 -7.52 -7.22 4.16
C ALA A 86 -6.38 -7.48 5.16
N ASP A 87 -5.15 -7.10 4.83
CA ASP A 87 -3.99 -7.16 5.72
C ASP A 87 -3.78 -5.91 6.57
N CYS A 88 -4.65 -4.91 6.44
CA CYS A 88 -4.56 -3.67 7.19
C CYS A 88 -5.51 -3.65 8.39
N ARG A 89 -5.07 -2.94 9.43
CA ARG A 89 -5.84 -2.68 10.65
C ARG A 89 -6.11 -1.19 10.77
N ALA A 90 -7.37 -0.78 10.82
CA ALA A 90 -7.74 0.62 11.01
C ALA A 90 -7.40 1.11 12.43
N ASP A 91 -6.90 2.35 12.55
CA ASP A 91 -6.83 3.04 13.84
C ASP A 91 -8.24 3.26 14.43
N PRO A 92 -8.46 3.24 15.76
CA PRO A 92 -9.79 3.46 16.35
C PRO A 92 -10.48 4.76 15.95
N GLY A 93 -9.73 5.78 15.48
CA GLY A 93 -10.27 7.04 14.97
C GLY A 93 -10.45 7.11 13.45
N TRP A 94 -10.16 6.03 12.71
CA TRP A 94 -10.12 6.02 11.24
C TRP A 94 -11.46 6.42 10.59
N LEU A 95 -12.57 5.82 11.00
CA LEU A 95 -13.90 6.17 10.48
C LEU A 95 -14.31 7.60 10.87
N ALA A 96 -14.00 8.02 12.10
CA ALA A 96 -14.28 9.38 12.56
C ALA A 96 -13.50 10.43 11.74
N ALA A 97 -12.25 10.14 11.38
CA ALA A 97 -11.45 10.99 10.51
C ALA A 97 -12.06 11.09 9.10
N ILE A 98 -12.58 9.99 8.55
CA ILE A 98 -13.30 9.98 7.27
C ILE A 98 -14.56 10.84 7.36
N GLU A 99 -15.42 10.61 8.37
CA GLU A 99 -16.64 11.39 8.58
C GLU A 99 -16.34 12.89 8.72
N ALA A 100 -15.37 13.25 9.54
CA ALA A 100 -14.95 14.64 9.75
C ALA A 100 -14.44 15.29 8.46
N ALA A 101 -13.66 14.56 7.63
CA ALA A 101 -13.13 15.10 6.39
C ALA A 101 -14.21 15.39 5.34
N PHE A 102 -15.24 14.54 5.25
CA PHE A 102 -16.38 14.71 4.35
C PHE A 102 -17.48 15.65 4.88
N ALA A 103 -17.37 16.14 6.11
CA ALA A 103 -18.23 17.22 6.61
C ALA A 103 -18.07 18.51 5.78
N ASP A 104 -16.88 18.75 5.22
CA ASP A 104 -16.69 19.73 4.16
C ASP A 104 -17.20 19.16 2.82
N ARG A 105 -18.30 19.71 2.31
CA ARG A 105 -18.92 19.29 1.03
C ARG A 105 -18.03 19.50 -0.20
N ARG A 106 -16.92 20.24 -0.07
CA ARG A 106 -15.90 20.38 -1.12
C ARG A 106 -14.95 19.18 -1.18
N THR A 107 -14.82 18.41 -0.10
CA THR A 107 -14.02 17.20 -0.08
C THR A 107 -14.66 16.13 -0.96
N ARG A 108 -13.88 15.63 -1.94
CA ARG A 108 -14.35 14.61 -2.90
C ARG A 108 -13.57 13.31 -2.79
N ILE A 109 -12.25 13.41 -2.55
CA ILE A 109 -11.32 12.30 -2.42
C ILE A 109 -10.37 12.61 -1.25
N ILE A 110 -10.17 11.64 -0.37
CA ILE A 110 -9.19 11.70 0.71
C ILE A 110 -8.29 10.46 0.70
N GLY A 111 -7.04 10.64 1.09
CA GLY A 111 -6.11 9.55 1.37
C GLY A 111 -5.49 9.74 2.75
N GLY A 112 -5.32 8.65 3.47
CA GLY A 112 -4.86 8.67 4.85
C GLY A 112 -3.39 8.26 5.02
N ASP A 113 -2.91 8.25 6.26
CA ASP A 113 -1.58 7.75 6.58
C ASP A 113 -1.55 6.22 6.66
N VAL A 114 -0.48 5.62 6.14
CA VAL A 114 -0.24 4.17 6.25
C VAL A 114 1.01 3.97 7.09
N GLN A 115 0.85 3.31 8.21
CA GLN A 115 1.90 3.05 9.18
C GLN A 115 2.19 1.56 9.27
N VAL A 116 3.39 1.21 9.70
CA VAL A 116 3.78 -0.18 9.88
C VAL A 116 3.41 -0.64 11.29
N SER A 117 2.59 -1.67 11.43
CA SER A 117 2.36 -2.31 12.73
C SER A 117 3.55 -3.17 13.10
N TYR A 118 4.00 -3.06 14.35
CA TYR A 118 5.00 -3.96 14.91
C TYR A 118 4.29 -5.14 15.57
N GLU A 119 4.78 -6.35 15.35
CA GLU A 119 4.25 -7.54 16.01
C GLU A 119 4.48 -7.47 17.52
N ASN A 120 5.66 -7.00 17.93
CA ASN A 120 5.98 -6.70 19.32
C ASN A 120 6.77 -5.38 19.42
N PRO A 121 6.12 -4.26 19.79
CA PRO A 121 6.77 -2.95 19.93
C PRO A 121 8.00 -2.95 20.84
N SER A 122 8.03 -3.81 21.87
CA SER A 122 9.17 -3.93 22.79
C SER A 122 10.36 -4.70 22.19
N ARG A 123 10.13 -5.45 21.11
CA ARG A 123 11.13 -6.29 20.44
C ARG A 123 11.00 -6.17 18.92
N PRO A 124 11.28 -4.98 18.35
CA PRO A 124 11.17 -4.78 16.91
C PRO A 124 12.09 -5.74 16.15
N THR A 125 11.57 -6.27 15.06
CA THR A 125 12.30 -7.08 14.09
C THR A 125 13.30 -6.23 13.30
N PHE A 126 14.13 -6.89 12.50
CA PHE A 126 15.11 -6.21 11.65
C PHE A 126 14.47 -5.34 10.56
N LEU A 127 13.28 -5.69 10.06
CA LEU A 127 12.63 -4.99 8.95
C LEU A 127 11.67 -3.89 9.42
N GLU A 128 10.99 -4.07 10.56
CA GLU A 128 9.93 -3.18 11.05
C GLU A 128 10.34 -1.69 11.12
N PRO A 129 11.45 -1.30 11.78
CA PRO A 129 11.87 0.10 11.80
C PRO A 129 12.24 0.68 10.43
N TYR A 130 12.81 -0.14 9.55
CA TYR A 130 13.13 0.27 8.18
C TYR A 130 11.85 0.51 7.38
N GLU A 131 10.92 -0.44 7.42
CA GLU A 131 9.64 -0.32 6.73
C GLU A 131 8.81 0.84 7.28
N SER A 132 8.83 1.09 8.59
CA SER A 132 8.12 2.21 9.21
C SER A 132 8.52 3.57 8.63
N ILE A 133 9.80 3.71 8.25
CA ILE A 133 10.35 4.94 7.67
C ILE A 133 10.17 4.98 6.15
N TYR A 134 10.40 3.86 5.44
CA TYR A 134 10.58 3.87 3.98
C TYR A 134 9.46 3.18 3.19
N SER A 135 8.57 2.43 3.84
CA SER A 135 7.39 1.84 3.22
C SER A 135 6.18 2.78 3.35
N TYR A 136 5.25 2.65 2.40
CA TYR A 136 3.93 3.29 2.42
C TYR A 136 3.92 4.80 2.70
N ARG A 137 4.70 5.57 1.93
CA ARG A 137 4.75 7.05 1.98
C ARG A 137 3.54 7.68 1.27
N ASN A 138 2.33 7.41 1.78
CA ASN A 138 1.10 7.75 1.08
C ASN A 138 0.91 9.26 0.86
N SER A 139 1.41 10.09 1.78
CA SER A 139 1.43 11.55 1.60
C SER A 139 2.22 12.00 0.37
N GLU A 140 3.30 11.32 0.02
CA GLU A 140 4.10 11.61 -1.18
C GLU A 140 3.42 11.11 -2.44
N HIS A 141 2.82 9.93 -2.40
CA HIS A 141 2.00 9.46 -3.52
C HIS A 141 0.86 10.46 -3.81
N ILE A 142 0.23 11.00 -2.77
CA ILE A 142 -0.86 11.97 -2.91
C ILE A 142 -0.34 13.27 -3.54
N ALA A 143 0.86 13.71 -3.16
CA ALA A 143 1.52 14.85 -3.81
C ALA A 143 1.85 14.57 -5.29
N GLU A 144 2.05 13.30 -5.67
CA GLU A 144 2.21 12.82 -7.05
C GLU A 144 0.87 12.57 -7.78
N GLY A 145 -0.27 12.79 -7.11
CA GLY A 145 -1.60 12.70 -7.71
C GLY A 145 -2.31 11.35 -7.54
N PHE A 146 -1.88 10.48 -6.61
CA PHE A 146 -2.59 9.23 -6.32
C PHE A 146 -2.51 8.83 -4.84
N SER A 147 -3.43 8.02 -4.35
CA SER A 147 -3.33 7.41 -3.01
C SER A 147 -3.37 5.91 -3.16
N GLY A 148 -2.59 5.20 -2.35
CA GLY A 148 -2.76 3.75 -2.21
C GLY A 148 -4.17 3.45 -1.73
N THR A 149 -4.85 2.51 -2.39
CA THR A 149 -6.25 2.20 -2.11
C THR A 149 -6.44 1.39 -0.81
N GLY A 150 -5.35 0.97 -0.16
CA GLY A 150 -5.39 0.47 1.21
C GLY A 150 -5.73 1.53 2.27
N ASN A 151 -5.75 2.82 1.90
CA ASN A 151 -6.25 3.89 2.75
C ASN A 151 -6.76 5.10 1.93
N LEU A 152 -7.86 4.90 1.21
CA LEU A 152 -8.51 5.88 0.35
C LEU A 152 -9.99 5.97 0.71
N ALA A 153 -10.58 7.17 0.72
CA ALA A 153 -12.03 7.32 0.71
C ALA A 153 -12.50 8.36 -0.32
N THR A 154 -13.64 8.12 -0.94
CA THR A 154 -14.17 8.94 -2.03
C THR A 154 -15.70 8.86 -2.08
N LEU A 155 -16.33 9.80 -2.78
CA LEU A 155 -17.76 9.72 -3.07
C LEU A 155 -18.04 8.74 -4.22
N PRO A 156 -19.17 7.98 -4.20
CA PRO A 156 -19.59 7.15 -5.32
C PRO A 156 -19.73 7.92 -6.64
N SER A 157 -20.18 9.17 -6.59
CA SER A 157 -20.30 10.04 -7.76
C SER A 157 -18.96 10.33 -8.44
N VAL A 158 -17.87 10.40 -7.68
CA VAL A 158 -16.52 10.57 -8.23
C VAL A 158 -16.12 9.29 -8.97
N VAL A 159 -16.32 8.11 -8.38
CA VAL A 159 -16.02 6.84 -9.06
C VAL A 159 -16.83 6.68 -10.35
N ALA A 160 -18.12 7.06 -10.33
CA ALA A 160 -18.96 7.04 -11.52
C ALA A 160 -18.44 7.96 -12.64
N GLU A 161 -17.88 9.12 -12.28
CA GLU A 161 -17.29 10.05 -13.23
C GLU A 161 -15.93 9.56 -13.75
N ILE A 162 -15.03 9.10 -12.87
CA ILE A 162 -13.66 8.68 -13.22
C ILE A 162 -13.66 7.34 -13.96
N GLY A 163 -14.60 6.46 -13.63
CA GLY A 163 -14.64 5.08 -14.10
C GLY A 163 -13.98 4.10 -13.10
N PRO A 164 -14.09 2.79 -13.37
CA PRO A 164 -13.64 1.74 -12.46
C PRO A 164 -12.12 1.75 -12.24
N PHE A 165 -11.67 1.07 -11.19
CA PHE A 165 -10.27 0.68 -11.02
C PHE A 165 -9.88 -0.32 -12.11
N ALA A 166 -8.64 -0.22 -12.60
CA ALA A 166 -8.13 -1.13 -13.63
C ALA A 166 -7.79 -2.53 -13.06
N GLY A 167 -7.51 -3.49 -13.95
CA GLY A 167 -7.13 -4.86 -13.59
C GLY A 167 -5.67 -5.01 -13.15
N ILE A 168 -5.26 -6.26 -12.90
CA ILE A 168 -3.91 -6.61 -12.37
C ILE A 168 -2.74 -6.18 -13.26
N GLU A 169 -2.99 -5.87 -14.53
CA GLU A 169 -1.98 -5.45 -15.51
C GLU A 169 -1.37 -4.07 -15.21
N VAL A 170 -2.02 -3.28 -14.36
CA VAL A 170 -1.55 -1.94 -13.98
C VAL A 170 -1.68 -1.74 -12.48
N ALA A 171 -0.89 -0.82 -11.92
CA ALA A 171 -1.10 -0.33 -10.56
C ALA A 171 -2.41 0.47 -10.52
N GLU A 172 -3.49 -0.19 -10.07
CA GLU A 172 -4.85 0.30 -10.21
C GLU A 172 -5.12 1.57 -9.40
N ASP A 173 -4.44 1.71 -8.27
CA ASP A 173 -4.49 2.85 -7.36
C ASP A 173 -3.89 4.10 -8.00
N ARG A 174 -2.71 3.95 -8.60
CA ARG A 174 -2.01 5.00 -9.33
C ARG A 174 -2.73 5.40 -10.60
N ASP A 175 -3.20 4.42 -11.38
CA ASP A 175 -3.99 4.67 -12.58
C ASP A 175 -5.25 5.48 -12.26
N TRP A 176 -6.03 5.04 -11.28
CA TRP A 176 -7.28 5.70 -10.90
C TRP A 176 -7.05 7.11 -10.35
N GLY A 177 -6.06 7.28 -9.47
CA GLY A 177 -5.69 8.59 -8.92
C GLY A 177 -5.29 9.59 -10.00
N LEU A 178 -4.44 9.18 -10.95
CA LEU A 178 -4.02 10.06 -12.04
C LEU A 178 -5.17 10.42 -12.98
N ARG A 179 -6.09 9.49 -13.27
CA ARG A 179 -7.31 9.80 -14.02
C ARG A 179 -8.20 10.79 -13.26
N ALA A 180 -8.31 10.65 -11.95
CA ALA A 180 -9.05 11.60 -11.12
C ALA A 180 -8.43 13.01 -11.17
N CYS A 181 -7.11 13.12 -11.03
CA CYS A 181 -6.40 14.39 -11.16
C CYS A 181 -6.52 15.00 -12.56
N ALA A 182 -6.49 14.19 -13.62
CA ALA A 182 -6.70 14.66 -15.00
C ALA A 182 -8.11 15.26 -15.22
N LYS A 183 -9.10 14.86 -14.41
CA LYS A 183 -10.45 15.46 -14.37
C LYS A 183 -10.59 16.63 -13.39
N GLY A 184 -9.49 17.08 -12.78
CA GLY A 184 -9.48 18.22 -11.87
C GLY A 184 -9.79 17.91 -10.41
N TYR A 185 -9.89 16.63 -10.03
CA TYR A 185 -10.02 16.25 -8.63
C TYR A 185 -8.68 16.34 -7.90
N ALA A 186 -8.69 16.90 -6.70
CA ALA A 186 -7.56 16.88 -5.78
C ALA A 186 -7.79 15.82 -4.70
N ILE A 187 -6.76 15.05 -4.40
CA ILE A 187 -6.77 14.11 -3.27
C ILE A 187 -6.25 14.86 -2.05
N ARG A 188 -7.10 14.97 -1.02
CA ARG A 188 -6.70 15.59 0.24
C ARG A 188 -6.05 14.56 1.16
N TYR A 189 -4.85 14.86 1.64
CA TYR A 189 -4.21 14.05 2.68
C TYR A 189 -4.85 14.33 4.06
N VAL A 190 -5.20 13.28 4.79
CA VAL A 190 -5.79 13.34 6.14
C VAL A 190 -4.90 12.51 7.09
N PRO A 191 -3.99 13.15 7.86
CA PRO A 191 -3.03 12.42 8.68
C PRO A 191 -3.66 11.62 9.83
N GLU A 192 -4.87 11.97 10.26
CA GLU A 192 -5.62 11.26 11.31
C GLU A 192 -6.33 10.00 10.78
N MET A 193 -6.51 9.88 9.46
CA MET A 193 -7.05 8.68 8.81
C MET A 193 -5.93 7.64 8.73
N ILE A 194 -5.68 6.91 9.82
CA ILE A 194 -4.53 6.00 9.93
C ILE A 194 -4.95 4.53 9.73
N VAL A 195 -4.20 3.81 8.90
CA VAL A 195 -4.22 2.34 8.87
C VAL A 195 -2.84 1.79 9.18
N PHE A 196 -2.81 0.61 9.78
CA PHE A 196 -1.59 -0.12 10.09
C PHE A 196 -1.46 -1.34 9.19
N HIS A 197 -0.37 -1.42 8.43
CA HIS A 197 -0.01 -2.54 7.58
C HIS A 197 1.13 -3.35 8.24
N PRO A 198 1.11 -4.69 8.22
CA PRO A 198 2.19 -5.51 8.76
C PRO A 198 3.49 -5.30 7.98
N ALA A 199 4.64 -5.32 8.67
CA ALA A 199 5.93 -5.36 7.99
C ALA A 199 6.08 -6.69 7.21
N ARG A 200 6.96 -6.70 6.19
CA ARG A 200 7.42 -7.97 5.61
C ARG A 200 8.09 -8.82 6.67
N LYS A 201 7.89 -10.13 6.60
CA LYS A 201 8.39 -11.08 7.60
C LYS A 201 9.85 -11.44 7.34
N THR A 202 10.26 -11.44 6.08
CA THR A 202 11.59 -11.90 5.68
C THR A 202 12.32 -10.88 4.82
N PHE A 203 13.65 -10.88 4.94
CA PHE A 203 14.50 -10.08 4.04
C PHE A 203 14.36 -10.51 2.57
N ALA A 204 14.01 -11.79 2.32
CA ALA A 204 13.75 -12.31 0.97
C ALA A 204 12.53 -11.67 0.31
N GLU A 205 11.46 -11.40 1.06
CA GLU A 205 10.30 -10.64 0.55
C GLU A 205 10.69 -9.21 0.17
N LEU A 206 11.54 -8.56 0.99
CA LEU A 206 12.03 -7.21 0.73
C LEU A 206 12.93 -7.16 -0.51
N THR A 207 13.86 -8.10 -0.65
CA THR A 207 14.74 -8.18 -1.83
C THR A 207 13.97 -8.54 -3.10
N GLY A 208 12.97 -9.44 -3.02
CA GLY A 208 12.11 -9.78 -4.15
C GLY A 208 11.37 -8.58 -4.73
N LYS A 209 10.88 -7.65 -3.88
CA LYS A 209 10.33 -6.36 -4.33
C LYS A 209 11.35 -5.56 -5.13
N TRP A 210 12.56 -5.42 -4.59
CA TRP A 210 13.60 -4.61 -5.23
C TRP A 210 14.17 -5.25 -6.50
N ASP A 211 14.24 -6.57 -6.59
CA ASP A 211 14.65 -7.28 -7.80
C ASP A 211 13.72 -6.92 -8.98
N ARG A 212 12.40 -6.89 -8.76
CA ARG A 212 11.42 -6.44 -9.77
C ARG A 212 11.65 -4.99 -10.19
N HIS A 213 11.85 -4.10 -9.23
CA HIS A 213 12.10 -2.68 -9.50
C HIS A 213 13.40 -2.47 -10.28
N ILE A 214 14.47 -3.20 -9.92
CA ILE A 214 15.77 -3.14 -10.59
C ILE A 214 15.63 -3.60 -12.05
N ALA A 215 14.94 -4.71 -12.30
CA ALA A 215 14.73 -5.20 -13.66
C ALA A 215 13.99 -4.17 -14.52
N HIS A 216 12.87 -3.63 -14.03
CA HIS A 216 12.11 -2.59 -14.73
C HIS A 216 12.94 -1.30 -14.93
N ASP A 217 13.69 -0.88 -13.91
CA ASP A 217 14.57 0.29 -14.00
C ASP A 217 15.68 0.12 -15.04
N TYR A 218 16.27 -1.08 -15.12
CA TYR A 218 17.32 -1.40 -16.08
C TYR A 218 16.79 -1.33 -17.51
N GLU A 219 15.65 -1.96 -17.78
CA GLU A 219 14.97 -1.94 -19.09
C GLU A 219 14.67 -0.50 -19.56
N ARG A 220 14.30 0.38 -18.64
CA ARG A 220 14.03 1.80 -18.94
C ARG A 220 15.29 2.64 -19.17
N ILE A 221 16.41 2.30 -18.52
CA ILE A 221 17.66 3.08 -18.58
C ILE A 221 18.58 2.61 -19.69
N ARG A 222 18.67 1.30 -19.94
CA ARG A 222 19.59 0.70 -20.93
C ARG A 222 19.47 1.30 -22.34
N PRO A 223 18.28 1.62 -22.91
CA PRO A 223 18.21 2.15 -24.28
C PRO A 223 18.58 3.64 -24.36
N ARG A 224 18.77 4.32 -23.22
CA ARG A 224 19.08 5.75 -23.21
C ARG A 224 20.55 5.99 -23.57
N ARG A 225 20.86 7.17 -24.10
CA ARG A 225 22.24 7.61 -24.34
C ARG A 225 23.08 7.47 -23.07
N LEU A 226 24.25 6.84 -23.18
CA LEU A 226 25.13 6.47 -22.06
C LEU A 226 24.43 5.62 -20.99
N GLY A 227 23.50 4.74 -21.38
CA GLY A 227 22.69 3.92 -20.48
C GLY A 227 23.51 3.15 -19.44
N ALA A 228 24.60 2.51 -19.87
CA ALA A 228 25.52 1.80 -18.97
C ALA A 228 26.19 2.71 -17.92
N LEU A 229 26.69 3.89 -18.32
CA LEU A 229 27.29 4.86 -17.40
C LEU A 229 26.24 5.45 -16.45
N ARG A 230 25.04 5.74 -16.96
CA ARG A 230 23.90 6.21 -16.13
C ARG A 230 23.49 5.16 -15.12
N TRP A 231 23.48 3.89 -15.53
CA TRP A 231 23.21 2.77 -14.65
C TRP A 231 24.28 2.64 -13.57
N LEU A 232 25.57 2.67 -13.93
CA LEU A 232 26.68 2.63 -12.99
C LEU A 232 26.63 3.80 -11.99
N GLY A 233 26.40 5.02 -12.46
CA GLY A 233 26.22 6.19 -11.61
C GLY A 233 25.06 6.01 -10.61
N ARG A 234 23.93 5.46 -11.08
CA ARG A 234 22.78 5.13 -10.20
C ARG A 234 23.14 4.05 -9.18
N THR A 235 23.89 3.02 -9.57
CA THR A 235 24.38 1.97 -8.66
C THR A 235 25.24 2.56 -7.54
N ILE A 236 26.19 3.43 -7.87
CA ILE A 236 27.04 4.10 -6.87
C ILE A 236 26.20 4.98 -5.94
N ALA A 237 25.26 5.74 -6.51
CA ALA A 237 24.33 6.57 -5.73
C ALA A 237 23.48 5.73 -4.76
N VAL A 238 22.98 4.55 -5.20
CA VAL A 238 22.24 3.63 -4.34
C VAL A 238 23.14 3.07 -3.23
N ALA A 239 24.39 2.70 -3.52
CA ALA A 239 25.34 2.20 -2.52
C ALA A 239 25.70 3.25 -1.46
N GLY A 240 25.85 4.52 -1.87
CA GLY A 240 26.19 5.64 -0.97
C GLY A 240 24.98 6.27 -0.26
N SER A 241 23.75 5.95 -0.68
CA SER A 241 22.54 6.59 -0.14
C SER A 241 22.32 6.44 1.37
N PRO A 242 22.77 5.37 2.08
CA PRO A 242 22.63 5.29 3.53
C PRO A 242 23.26 6.46 4.29
N VAL A 243 24.36 7.04 3.78
CA VAL A 243 25.03 8.19 4.40
C VAL A 243 24.15 9.45 4.30
N VAL A 244 23.52 9.65 3.14
CA VAL A 244 22.62 10.78 2.91
C VAL A 244 21.32 10.62 3.69
N GLU A 245 20.77 9.40 3.71
CA GLU A 245 19.52 9.07 4.41
C GLU A 245 19.69 8.96 5.93
N PHE A 246 20.93 9.03 6.45
CA PHE A 246 21.22 8.99 7.89
C PHE A 246 20.46 10.09 8.65
N ARG A 247 20.39 11.32 8.09
CA ARG A 247 19.63 12.43 8.70
C ARG A 247 18.14 12.11 8.76
N THR A 248 17.55 11.61 7.68
CA THR A 248 16.12 11.22 7.63
C THR A 248 15.83 10.17 8.69
N LEU A 249 16.70 9.19 8.84
CA LEU A 249 16.58 8.15 9.85
C LEU A 249 16.71 8.68 11.29
N LEU A 250 17.62 9.61 11.53
CA LEU A 250 17.82 10.21 12.87
C LEU A 250 16.64 11.05 13.34
N PHE A 251 15.93 11.72 12.44
CA PHE A 251 14.84 12.63 12.78
C PHE A 251 13.45 12.10 12.42
N SER A 252 13.36 10.86 11.91
CA SER A 252 12.07 10.29 11.56
C SER A 252 11.19 10.13 12.81
N PRO A 253 9.93 10.60 12.77
CA PRO A 253 8.94 10.38 13.83
C PRO A 253 8.38 8.94 13.81
N ARG A 254 8.71 8.15 12.78
CA ARG A 254 8.23 6.77 12.59
C ARG A 254 8.93 5.74 13.48
N VAL A 255 9.96 6.16 14.23
CA VAL A 255 10.74 5.31 15.13
C VAL A 255 11.02 6.04 16.44
N SER A 256 10.94 5.32 17.56
CA SER A 256 10.84 5.94 18.90
C SER A 256 12.11 5.84 19.77
N GLY A 257 13.13 5.09 19.34
CA GLY A 257 14.33 4.86 20.17
C GLY A 257 15.63 4.53 19.42
N PRO A 258 16.77 4.54 20.11
CA PRO A 258 18.09 4.32 19.49
C PRO A 258 18.21 2.92 18.86
N ARG A 259 17.60 1.90 19.48
CA ARG A 259 17.59 0.53 18.95
C ARG A 259 16.90 0.45 17.59
N GLU A 260 15.72 1.05 17.45
CA GLU A 260 14.98 1.09 16.19
C GLU A 260 15.76 1.84 15.11
N ARG A 261 16.39 2.97 15.47
CA ARG A 261 17.24 3.73 14.54
C ARG A 261 18.42 2.90 14.06
N ILE A 262 19.11 2.18 14.95
CA ILE A 262 20.21 1.28 14.56
C ILE A 262 19.70 0.17 13.63
N LEU A 263 18.60 -0.50 13.98
CA LEU A 263 18.01 -1.55 13.15
C LEU A 263 17.61 -1.03 11.76
N ALA A 264 16.93 0.12 11.70
CA ALA A 264 16.56 0.78 10.45
C ALA A 264 17.79 1.10 9.59
N PHE A 265 18.89 1.54 10.21
CA PHE A 265 20.10 1.93 9.49
C PHE A 265 20.84 0.71 8.95
N LEU A 266 20.96 -0.34 9.76
CA LEU A 266 21.55 -1.61 9.34
C LEU A 266 20.74 -2.25 8.21
N CYS A 267 19.40 -2.24 8.31
CA CYS A 267 18.51 -2.78 7.29
C CYS A 267 18.56 -1.94 6.00
N LEU A 268 18.55 -0.61 6.10
CA LEU A 268 18.77 0.29 4.97
C LEU A 268 20.11 -0.01 4.28
N THR A 269 21.19 -0.14 5.04
CA THR A 269 22.52 -0.43 4.49
C THR A 269 22.54 -1.80 3.80
N ALA A 270 22.02 -2.84 4.46
CA ALA A 270 21.95 -4.19 3.91
C ALA A 270 21.16 -4.22 2.58
N ILE A 271 19.99 -3.57 2.52
CA ILE A 271 19.18 -3.58 1.30
C ILE A 271 19.82 -2.76 0.17
N ARG A 272 20.51 -1.65 0.48
CA ARG A 272 21.22 -0.85 -0.53
C ARG A 272 22.44 -1.56 -1.09
N LEU A 273 23.19 -2.28 -0.25
CA LEU A 273 24.29 -3.13 -0.70
C LEU A 273 23.79 -4.30 -1.55
N TYR A 274 22.72 -4.98 -1.12
CA TYR A 274 22.07 -6.03 -1.92
C TYR A 274 21.68 -5.51 -3.31
N ARG A 275 20.95 -4.39 -3.35
CA ARG A 275 20.49 -3.77 -4.61
C ARG A 275 21.66 -3.40 -5.49
N SER A 276 22.71 -2.80 -4.94
CA SER A 276 23.90 -2.40 -5.70
C SER A 276 24.60 -3.61 -6.30
N GLY A 277 24.75 -4.70 -5.53
CA GLY A 277 25.29 -5.97 -6.05
C GLY A 277 24.46 -6.55 -7.19
N ARG A 278 23.12 -6.52 -7.07
CA ARG A 278 22.21 -6.93 -8.16
C ARG A 278 22.28 -6.03 -9.39
N MET A 279 22.39 -4.72 -9.19
CA MET A 279 22.54 -3.74 -10.28
C MET A 279 23.87 -3.93 -11.01
N ILE A 280 24.95 -4.26 -10.32
CA ILE A 280 26.23 -4.64 -10.95
C ILE A 280 26.05 -5.95 -11.73
N GLY A 281 25.37 -6.93 -11.15
CA GLY A 281 25.12 -8.23 -11.78
C GLY A 281 24.39 -8.14 -13.12
N VAL A 282 23.35 -7.29 -13.23
CA VAL A 282 22.64 -7.09 -14.51
C VAL A 282 23.49 -6.41 -15.56
N LEU A 283 24.39 -5.49 -15.16
CA LEU A 283 25.31 -4.81 -16.07
C LEU A 283 26.38 -5.76 -16.61
N LEU A 284 26.91 -6.67 -15.77
CA LEU A 284 27.98 -7.59 -16.15
C LEU A 284 27.50 -8.77 -17.02
N ARG A 285 26.23 -9.17 -16.88
CA ARG A 285 25.68 -10.38 -17.54
C ARG A 285 24.78 -10.09 -18.74
N ASP A 286 24.47 -8.81 -19.00
CA ASP A 286 23.48 -8.32 -19.99
C ASP A 286 22.13 -9.08 -19.96
N ASP A 287 21.80 -9.64 -18.80
CA ASP A 287 20.76 -10.65 -18.60
C ASP A 287 19.48 -10.05 -17.97
N GLY A 288 19.14 -8.80 -18.31
CA GLY A 288 17.90 -8.15 -17.85
C GLY A 288 16.65 -8.98 -18.11
N LEU A 289 16.65 -9.73 -19.23
CA LEU A 289 15.56 -10.61 -19.65
C LEU A 289 15.48 -11.93 -18.87
N LYS A 290 16.60 -12.53 -18.40
CA LYS A 290 16.54 -13.79 -17.62
C LYS A 290 16.00 -13.57 -16.20
N ILE A 291 16.24 -12.40 -15.62
CA ILE A 291 15.72 -12.04 -14.30
C ILE A 291 14.22 -11.74 -14.35
N SER A 292 13.68 -11.27 -15.48
CA SER A 292 12.22 -11.10 -15.64
C SER A 292 11.52 -12.42 -16.04
N ALA A 293 12.12 -13.21 -16.93
CA ALA A 293 11.52 -14.44 -17.46
C ALA A 293 11.46 -15.61 -16.47
N ALA A 294 12.34 -15.66 -15.46
CA ALA A 294 12.31 -16.70 -14.41
C ALA A 294 11.06 -16.64 -13.51
N TRP A 295 10.24 -15.58 -13.61
CA TRP A 295 9.18 -15.30 -12.64
C TRP A 295 7.75 -15.45 -13.15
N ASN A 296 7.51 -15.58 -14.46
CA ASN A 296 6.18 -15.98 -14.96
C ASN A 296 5.87 -17.47 -14.71
N ARG A 297 6.64 -18.14 -13.84
CA ARG A 297 6.48 -19.54 -13.43
C ARG A 297 6.76 -19.66 -11.93
N LYS A 298 5.93 -19.07 -11.08
CA LYS A 298 5.78 -19.47 -9.68
C LYS A 298 4.53 -18.87 -9.08
#